data_AF-A0AAU8JJF4-F1
#
_entry.id   AF-A0AAU8JJF4-F1
#
_cell.length_a   1.000
_cell.length_b   1.000
_cell.length_c   1.000
_cell.angle_alpha   90.00
_cell.angle_beta   90.00
_cell.angle_gamma   90.00
#
_symmetry.space_group_name_H-M   'P 1'
#
loop_
_entity.id
_entity.type
_entity.pdbx_description
1 polymer ?
#
loop_
_entity_poly.entity_id
_entity_poly.type
_entity_poly.pdbx_seq_one_letter_code
_entity_poly.pdbx_strand_id
1 'polypeptide(L)'
;MVTLPRCDFYIYRLYIAKTLTCESLQHLPIYCLNAHPLADETAPSEIAKTLCRLIWKQALPNQPYPKPSTPADLCGELDELKFTLSPPKLAILLTNCEHPTPELIAFCRKLTDTVAVAFLTDAPLEAPLKGFPPNQSNLLSAIETWLEEI
;
A
#
# COMPACT_ATOMS: atom_id res chain seq x y z
N MET A 1 30.68 -27.41 -41.69
CA MET A 1 29.41 -28.16 -41.69
C MET A 1 29.24 -28.83 -40.34
N VAL A 2 28.76 -28.12 -39.32
CA VAL A 2 28.18 -28.63 -38.04
C VAL A 2 27.33 -27.47 -37.49
N THR A 3 26.05 -27.39 -37.88
CA THR A 3 24.86 -27.50 -37.01
C THR A 3 24.76 -26.48 -35.87
N LEU A 4 23.95 -25.44 -36.12
CA LEU A 4 23.27 -24.65 -35.10
C LEU A 4 22.29 -25.54 -34.30
N PRO A 5 22.19 -25.36 -32.99
CA PRO A 5 20.94 -25.57 -32.28
C PRO A 5 20.36 -24.24 -31.82
N ARG A 6 19.09 -24.07 -32.19
CA ARG A 6 18.10 -23.12 -31.69
C ARG A 6 18.22 -22.86 -30.19
N CYS A 7 18.41 -21.60 -29.81
CA CYS A 7 17.96 -21.05 -28.53
C CYS A 7 17.25 -19.71 -28.78
N ASP A 8 16.15 -19.77 -29.53
CA ASP A 8 15.18 -18.68 -29.75
C ASP A 8 14.10 -18.63 -28.65
N PHE A 9 14.44 -18.88 -27.38
CA PHE A 9 13.50 -18.71 -26.28
C PHE A 9 14.30 -18.29 -25.05
N TYR A 10 14.26 -16.99 -24.74
CA TYR A 10 14.36 -16.36 -23.40
C TYR A 10 14.74 -14.87 -23.50
N ILE A 11 15.02 -14.34 -24.69
CA ILE A 11 14.73 -12.93 -24.97
C ILE A 11 13.22 -12.85 -25.16
N TYR A 12 12.43 -12.65 -24.09
CA TYR A 12 11.02 -12.14 -24.08
C TYR A 12 10.31 -12.34 -22.71
N ARG A 13 11.03 -12.37 -21.57
CA ARG A 13 10.40 -12.14 -20.25
C ARG A 13 11.17 -11.18 -19.35
N LEU A 14 12.02 -10.34 -19.94
CA LEU A 14 12.40 -9.06 -19.35
C LEU A 14 11.55 -7.95 -19.99
N TYR A 15 10.23 -8.14 -20.05
CA TYR A 15 9.39 -6.98 -19.78
C TYR A 15 9.72 -6.67 -18.32
N ILE A 16 10.58 -5.67 -18.12
CA ILE A 16 10.66 -4.96 -16.85
C ILE A 16 9.27 -4.35 -16.69
N ALA A 17 8.29 -5.17 -16.28
CA ALA A 17 7.16 -4.70 -15.52
C ALA A 17 7.85 -4.00 -14.36
N LYS A 18 7.91 -2.67 -14.47
CA LYS A 18 8.58 -1.78 -13.55
C LYS A 18 7.91 -2.07 -12.22
N THR A 19 8.48 -3.00 -11.45
CA THR A 19 7.93 -3.41 -10.17
C THR A 19 7.93 -2.12 -9.38
N LEU A 20 6.74 -1.60 -9.09
CA LEU A 20 6.60 -0.37 -8.35
C LEU A 20 7.43 -0.54 -7.07
N THR A 21 8.52 0.20 -6.96
CA THR A 21 9.34 0.19 -5.77
C THR A 21 8.80 1.28 -4.86
N CYS A 22 8.62 0.99 -3.57
CA CYS A 22 8.21 2.02 -2.61
C CYS A 22 9.15 3.24 -2.66
N GLU A 23 10.41 3.05 -3.08
CA GLU A 23 11.39 4.11 -3.36
C GLU A 23 10.91 5.14 -4.39
N SER A 24 10.29 4.70 -5.49
CA SER A 24 9.78 5.64 -6.51
C SER A 24 8.63 6.50 -5.99
N LEU A 25 7.95 6.11 -4.90
CA LEU A 25 6.84 6.83 -4.30
C LEU A 25 7.24 7.64 -3.06
N GLN A 26 8.51 7.60 -2.62
CA GLN A 26 8.93 8.25 -1.36
C GLN A 26 8.75 9.77 -1.37
N HIS A 27 8.84 10.39 -2.55
CA HIS A 27 8.70 11.83 -2.76
C HIS A 27 7.24 12.30 -2.78
N LEU A 28 6.28 11.38 -2.86
CA LEU A 28 4.85 11.66 -2.90
C LEU A 28 4.26 11.66 -1.48
N PRO A 29 3.10 12.30 -1.26
CA PRO A 29 2.41 12.35 0.03
C PRO A 29 1.72 11.01 0.38
N ILE A 30 2.41 9.88 0.14
CA ILE A 30 1.90 8.51 0.30
C ILE A 30 2.83 7.67 1.18
N TYR A 31 2.21 6.80 2.00
CA TYR A 31 2.89 5.71 2.70
C TYR A 31 2.80 4.43 1.90
N CYS A 32 3.92 3.79 1.66
CA CYS A 32 3.98 2.51 0.93
C CYS A 32 4.28 1.43 1.95
N LEU A 33 3.23 0.73 2.39
CA LEU A 33 3.30 -0.22 3.48
C LEU A 33 3.28 -1.64 2.93
N ASN A 34 4.17 -2.48 3.45
CA ASN A 34 4.11 -3.91 3.18
C ASN A 34 3.02 -4.54 4.05
N ALA A 35 1.92 -4.92 3.42
CA ALA A 35 0.74 -5.51 4.03
C ALA A 35 0.75 -7.05 4.06
N HIS A 36 1.88 -7.70 3.71
CA HIS A 36 2.07 -9.13 3.93
C HIS A 36 1.70 -9.61 5.36
N PRO A 37 2.08 -8.92 6.47
CA PRO A 37 1.68 -9.36 7.81
C PRO A 37 0.18 -9.19 8.11
N LEU A 38 -0.57 -8.52 7.24
CA LEU A 38 -2.02 -8.32 7.34
C LEU A 38 -2.82 -9.28 6.45
N ALA A 39 -2.14 -10.09 5.62
CA ALA A 39 -2.80 -10.91 4.60
C ALA A 39 -3.76 -11.95 5.20
N ASP A 40 -3.41 -12.53 6.34
CA ASP A 40 -4.23 -13.53 7.04
C ASP A 40 -4.87 -12.99 8.32
N GLU A 41 -4.70 -11.69 8.60
CA GLU A 41 -5.18 -11.08 9.83
C GLU A 41 -6.67 -10.73 9.71
N THR A 42 -7.43 -11.08 10.75
CA THR A 42 -8.88 -10.91 10.79
C THR A 42 -9.33 -10.18 12.05
N ALA A 43 -8.51 -10.16 13.10
CA ALA A 43 -8.82 -9.46 14.34
C ALA A 43 -8.62 -7.93 14.15
N PRO A 44 -9.67 -7.10 14.27
CA PRO A 44 -9.55 -5.65 14.05
C PRO A 44 -8.48 -4.98 14.92
N SER A 45 -8.26 -5.48 16.14
CA SER A 45 -7.21 -4.97 17.03
C SER A 45 -5.80 -5.28 16.54
N GLU A 46 -5.57 -6.46 15.96
CA GLU A 46 -4.27 -6.83 15.41
C GLU A 46 -4.01 -6.13 14.06
N ILE A 47 -5.06 -5.93 13.26
CA ILE A 47 -5.01 -5.07 12.07
C ILE A 47 -4.61 -3.65 12.45
N ALA A 48 -5.25 -3.05 13.47
CA ALA A 48 -4.95 -1.71 13.93
C ALA A 48 -3.49 -1.57 14.40
N LYS A 49 -3.03 -2.47 15.29
CA LYS A 49 -1.65 -2.47 15.79
C LYS A 49 -0.63 -2.66 14.67
N THR A 50 -0.91 -3.56 13.73
CA THR A 50 0.01 -3.89 12.64
C THR A 50 0.10 -2.74 11.64
N LEU A 51 -1.03 -2.17 11.22
CA LEU A 51 -1.06 -0.98 10.37
C LEU A 51 -0.35 0.19 11.04
N CYS A 52 -0.66 0.47 12.31
CA CYS A 52 0.00 1.52 13.08
C CYS A 52 1.53 1.34 13.08
N ARG A 53 2.00 0.13 13.40
CA ARG A 53 3.43 -0.21 13.38
C ARG A 53 4.06 0.04 12.02
N LEU A 54 3.39 -0.34 10.93
CA LEU A 54 3.89 -0.15 9.56
C LEU A 54 4.00 1.34 9.21
N ILE A 55 2.97 2.13 9.55
CA ILE A 55 2.94 3.58 9.29
C ILE A 55 4.03 4.29 10.09
N TRP A 56 4.11 4.05 11.39
CA TRP A 56 5.13 4.69 12.25
C TRP A 56 6.55 4.31 11.86
N LYS A 57 6.79 3.05 11.44
CA LYS A 57 8.10 2.64 10.95
C LYS A 57 8.55 3.46 9.74
N GLN A 58 7.63 3.90 8.89
CA GLN A 58 7.93 4.74 7.73
C GLN A 58 7.91 6.24 8.07
N ALA A 59 7.00 6.68 8.92
CA ALA A 59 6.81 8.08 9.30
C ALA A 59 7.85 8.58 10.31
N LEU A 60 8.04 7.82 11.40
CA LEU A 60 8.84 8.18 12.57
C LEU A 60 9.59 6.93 13.11
N PRO A 61 10.59 6.40 12.38
CA PRO A 61 11.26 5.13 12.72
C PRO A 61 11.94 5.12 14.10
N ASN A 62 12.25 6.29 14.64
CA ASN A 62 12.95 6.46 15.92
C ASN A 62 12.01 6.78 17.09
N GLN A 63 10.69 6.78 16.87
CA GLN A 63 9.71 7.01 17.94
C GLN A 63 8.96 5.72 18.30
N PRO A 64 8.56 5.57 19.57
CA PRO A 64 7.61 4.54 19.93
C PRO A 64 6.30 4.77 19.17
N TYR A 65 5.73 3.69 18.65
CA TYR A 65 4.43 3.75 17.96
C TYR A 65 3.31 3.43 18.96
N PRO A 66 2.14 4.08 18.80
CA PRO A 66 0.99 3.82 19.64
C PRO A 66 0.45 2.41 19.40
N LYS A 67 -0.35 1.90 20.33
CA LYS A 67 -0.96 0.56 20.23
C LYS A 67 -2.48 0.69 20.18
N PRO A 68 -3.03 1.21 19.05
CA PRO A 68 -4.46 1.34 18.89
C PRO A 68 -5.11 -0.05 18.96
N SER A 69 -6.24 -0.15 19.66
CA SER A 69 -7.00 -1.40 19.75
C SER A 69 -8.22 -1.38 18.83
N THR A 70 -8.63 -0.20 18.37
CA THR A 70 -9.76 -0.01 17.47
C THR A 70 -9.37 0.78 16.21
N PRO A 71 -10.17 0.71 15.13
CA PRO A 71 -9.97 1.57 13.97
C PRO A 71 -10.05 3.06 14.30
N ALA A 72 -10.94 3.45 15.22
CA ALA A 72 -11.10 4.85 15.63
C ALA A 72 -9.87 5.38 16.37
N ASP A 73 -9.25 4.55 17.22
CA ASP A 73 -7.99 4.90 17.87
C ASP A 73 -6.93 5.20 16.81
N LEU A 74 -6.80 4.32 15.80
CA LEU A 74 -5.84 4.52 14.71
C LEU A 74 -6.14 5.79 13.90
N CYS A 75 -7.41 6.10 13.62
CA CYS A 75 -7.78 7.37 12.96
C CYS A 75 -7.29 8.59 13.76
N GLY A 76 -7.51 8.60 15.08
CA GLY A 76 -7.04 9.69 15.94
C GLY A 76 -5.53 9.86 15.90
N GLU A 77 -4.79 8.75 15.99
CA GLU A 77 -3.33 8.74 15.90
C GLU A 77 -2.85 9.24 14.52
N LEU A 78 -3.56 8.90 13.44
CA LEU A 78 -3.25 9.39 12.10
C LEU A 78 -3.50 10.90 11.96
N ASP A 79 -4.55 11.43 12.58
CA ASP A 79 -4.79 12.87 12.59
C ASP A 79 -3.68 13.62 13.34
N GLU A 80 -3.26 13.13 14.50
CA GLU A 80 -2.10 13.69 15.22
C GLU A 80 -0.81 13.63 14.37
N LEU A 81 -0.62 12.52 13.65
CA LEU A 81 0.52 12.33 12.76
C LEU A 81 0.54 13.37 11.62
N LYS A 82 -0.64 13.73 11.05
CA LYS A 82 -0.74 14.79 10.03
C LYS A 82 -0.33 16.16 10.55
N PHE A 83 -0.63 16.49 11.80
CA PHE A 83 -0.19 17.74 12.42
C PHE A 83 1.31 17.74 12.73
N THR A 84 1.86 16.55 13.02
CA THR A 84 3.28 16.38 13.35
C THR A 84 4.20 16.42 12.13
N LEU A 85 3.73 15.90 10.98
CA LEU A 85 4.53 15.78 9.76
C LEU A 85 4.19 16.87 8.74
N SER A 86 5.21 17.54 8.21
CA SER A 86 5.08 18.50 7.13
C SER A 86 6.02 18.14 5.96
N PRO A 87 5.50 17.81 4.77
CA PRO A 87 4.08 17.75 4.40
C PRO A 87 3.36 16.51 4.96
N PRO A 88 2.05 16.61 5.25
CA PRO A 88 1.27 15.46 5.70
C PRO A 88 1.11 14.47 4.56
N LYS A 89 1.41 13.20 4.83
CA LYS A 89 1.12 12.11 3.91
C LYS A 89 -0.34 11.69 4.09
N LEU A 90 -1.17 12.01 3.10
CA LEU A 90 -2.63 11.84 3.15
C LEU A 90 -3.11 10.56 2.46
N ALA A 91 -2.19 9.73 1.97
CA ALA A 91 -2.51 8.48 1.31
C ALA A 91 -1.70 7.30 1.85
N ILE A 92 -2.29 6.11 1.82
CA ILE A 92 -1.66 4.84 2.17
C ILE A 92 -1.85 3.88 1.00
N LEU A 93 -0.75 3.30 0.53
CA LEU A 93 -0.72 2.19 -0.41
C LEU A 93 -0.27 0.92 0.30
N LEU A 94 -1.17 -0.07 0.35
CA LEU A 94 -0.90 -1.40 0.88
C LEU A 94 -0.38 -2.29 -0.25
N THR A 95 0.85 -2.75 -0.11
CA THR A 95 1.57 -3.61 -1.07
C THR A 95 1.72 -5.03 -0.52
N ASN A 96 2.03 -6.01 -1.37
CA ASN A 96 2.23 -7.41 -0.98
C ASN A 96 1.00 -8.05 -0.27
N CYS A 97 -0.20 -7.61 -0.66
CA CYS A 97 -1.47 -8.15 -0.20
C CYS A 97 -2.35 -8.40 -1.42
N GLU A 98 -2.11 -9.52 -2.11
CA GLU A 98 -2.80 -9.87 -3.36
C GLU A 98 -4.29 -10.11 -3.12
N HIS A 99 -4.63 -10.71 -1.98
CA HIS A 99 -5.99 -11.03 -1.57
C HIS A 99 -6.28 -10.45 -0.18
N PRO A 100 -6.62 -9.15 -0.06
CA PRO A 100 -6.98 -8.58 1.23
C PRO A 100 -8.25 -9.24 1.78
N THR A 101 -8.22 -9.60 3.08
CA THR A 101 -9.38 -10.18 3.77
C THR A 101 -10.55 -9.19 3.80
N PRO A 102 -11.80 -9.66 3.80
CA PRO A 102 -12.98 -8.80 3.96
C PRO A 102 -12.89 -7.92 5.22
N GLU A 103 -12.31 -8.44 6.30
CA GLU A 103 -12.09 -7.73 7.56
C GLU A 103 -11.09 -6.58 7.39
N LEU A 104 -9.99 -6.80 6.67
CA LEU A 104 -9.02 -5.75 6.34
C LEU A 104 -9.63 -4.68 5.42
N ILE A 105 -10.41 -5.08 4.42
CA ILE A 105 -11.16 -4.17 3.54
C ILE A 105 -12.11 -3.32 4.38
N ALA A 106 -12.91 -3.94 5.24
CA ALA A 106 -13.87 -3.25 6.11
C ALA A 106 -13.17 -2.33 7.12
N PHE A 107 -11.99 -2.72 7.61
CA PHE A 107 -11.15 -1.90 8.47
C PHE A 107 -10.64 -0.67 7.73
N CYS A 108 -10.04 -0.85 6.55
CA CYS A 108 -9.51 0.24 5.74
C CYS A 108 -10.61 1.21 5.28
N ARG A 109 -11.84 0.72 5.01
CA ARG A 109 -13.01 1.59 4.73
C ARG A 109 -13.35 2.54 5.88
N LYS A 110 -12.98 2.23 7.13
CA LYS A 110 -13.15 3.17 8.25
C LYS A 110 -12.05 4.21 8.31
N LEU A 111 -10.87 3.88 7.77
CA LEU A 111 -9.75 4.82 7.69
C LEU A 111 -9.93 5.84 6.58
N THR A 112 -10.74 5.56 5.55
CA THR A 112 -10.91 6.46 4.40
C THR A 112 -11.51 7.83 4.73
N ASP A 113 -12.18 7.96 5.88
CA ASP A 113 -12.64 9.27 6.38
C ASP A 113 -11.48 10.15 6.83
N THR A 114 -10.34 9.53 7.19
CA THR A 114 -9.14 10.19 7.70
C THR A 114 -8.04 10.25 6.63
N VAL A 115 -7.79 9.17 5.89
CA VAL A 115 -6.66 9.03 4.98
C VAL A 115 -7.09 8.23 3.75
N ALA A 116 -6.65 8.63 2.55
CA ALA A 116 -6.96 7.86 1.36
C ALA A 116 -6.24 6.51 1.38
N VAL A 117 -6.95 5.40 1.12
CA VAL A 117 -6.36 4.06 1.16
C VAL A 117 -6.49 3.36 -0.19
N ALA A 118 -5.36 2.86 -0.66
CA ALA A 118 -5.24 2.06 -1.86
C ALA A 118 -4.55 0.72 -1.58
N PHE A 119 -4.84 -0.28 -2.40
CA PHE A 119 -4.25 -1.60 -2.36
C PHE A 119 -3.65 -1.96 -3.70
N LEU A 120 -2.49 -2.61 -3.67
CA LEU A 120 -1.88 -3.26 -4.82
C LEU A 120 -2.45 -4.68 -4.95
N THR A 121 -3.59 -4.82 -5.61
CA THR A 121 -4.33 -6.08 -5.76
C THR A 121 -4.97 -6.15 -7.14
N ASP A 122 -5.07 -7.35 -7.70
CA ASP A 122 -5.82 -7.61 -8.94
C ASP A 122 -7.35 -7.62 -8.68
N ALA A 123 -7.78 -7.70 -7.42
CA ALA A 123 -9.18 -7.68 -7.05
C ALA A 123 -9.76 -6.26 -7.18
N PRO A 124 -10.89 -6.06 -7.86
CA PRO A 124 -11.56 -4.77 -7.87
C PRO A 124 -12.06 -4.44 -6.47
N LEU A 125 -11.60 -3.32 -5.91
CA LEU A 125 -12.11 -2.75 -4.67
C LEU A 125 -13.14 -1.68 -4.99
N GLU A 126 -14.25 -1.68 -4.26
CA GLU A 126 -15.24 -0.62 -4.37
C GLU A 126 -14.78 0.64 -3.63
N ALA A 127 -15.18 1.80 -4.16
CA ALA A 127 -15.04 3.08 -3.49
C ALA A 127 -15.60 3.00 -2.05
N PRO A 128 -14.97 3.65 -1.06
CA PRO A 128 -13.89 4.65 -1.17
C PRO A 128 -12.46 4.07 -1.30
N LEU A 129 -12.29 2.74 -1.32
CA LEU A 129 -10.99 2.12 -1.50
C LEU A 129 -10.59 2.05 -2.97
N LYS A 130 -9.29 2.21 -3.25
CA LYS A 130 -8.74 2.08 -4.61
C LYS A 130 -7.93 0.79 -4.75
N GLY A 131 -8.26 -0.04 -5.74
CA GLY A 131 -7.45 -1.18 -6.14
C GLY A 131 -6.58 -0.83 -7.34
N PHE A 132 -5.28 -1.10 -7.26
CA PHE A 132 -4.33 -0.97 -8.36
C PHE A 132 -3.76 -2.35 -8.71
N PRO A 133 -4.03 -2.86 -9.93
CA PRO A 133 -3.42 -4.11 -10.39
C PRO A 133 -1.88 -3.99 -10.40
N PRO A 134 -1.13 -4.90 -9.76
CA PRO A 134 0.33 -4.87 -9.70
C PRO A 134 0.99 -4.95 -11.09
N ASN A 135 0.33 -5.61 -12.05
CA ASN A 135 0.88 -5.89 -13.37
C ASN A 135 0.52 -4.84 -14.44
N GLN A 136 -0.14 -3.73 -14.07
CA GLN A 136 -0.48 -2.69 -15.04
C GLN A 136 0.76 -1.88 -15.46
N SER A 137 0.88 -1.60 -16.75
CA SER A 137 2.06 -0.91 -17.33
C SER A 137 2.20 0.56 -16.89
N ASN A 138 1.10 1.19 -16.48
CA ASN A 138 1.00 2.60 -16.08
C ASN A 138 0.76 2.78 -14.57
N LEU A 139 1.19 1.81 -13.74
CA LEU A 139 0.90 1.78 -12.30
C LEU A 139 1.33 3.05 -11.56
N LEU A 140 2.55 3.53 -11.82
CA LEU A 140 3.07 4.76 -11.22
C LEU A 140 2.16 5.95 -11.53
N SER A 141 1.87 6.17 -12.82
CA SER A 141 1.03 7.27 -13.27
C SER A 141 -0.40 7.15 -12.75
N ALA A 142 -0.93 5.93 -12.63
CA ALA A 142 -2.26 5.72 -12.04
C ALA A 142 -2.32 6.11 -10.56
N ILE A 143 -1.25 5.82 -9.79
CA ILE A 143 -1.12 6.23 -8.39
C ILE A 143 -0.93 7.75 -8.29
N GLU A 144 -0.10 8.34 -9.14
CA GLU A 144 0.12 9.79 -9.19
C GLU A 144 -1.19 10.54 -9.49
N THR A 145 -1.93 10.15 -10.54
CA THR A 145 -3.23 10.74 -10.86
C THR A 145 -4.23 10.59 -9.71
N TRP A 146 -4.27 9.42 -9.06
CA TRP A 146 -5.12 9.23 -7.88
C TRP A 146 -4.74 10.14 -6.71
N LEU A 147 -3.44 10.40 -6.50
CA LEU A 147 -2.98 11.35 -5.49
C LEU A 147 -3.30 12.80 -5.82
N GLU A 148 -3.38 13.16 -7.11
CA GLU A 148 -3.83 14.48 -7.57
C GLU A 148 -5.35 14.69 -7.43
N GLU A 149 -6.13 13.59 -7.39
CA GLU A 149 -7.59 13.62 -7.24
C GLU A 149 -8.06 13.79 -5.78
N ILE A 150 -7.17 13.63 -4.79
CA ILE A 150 -7.45 13.73 -3.34
C ILE A 150 -7.18 15.15 -2.85
#